data_AF-A0A9Q0NUW3-F1
#
_entry.id   AF-A0A9Q0NUW3-F1
#
_cell.length_a   1.000
_cell.length_b   1.000
_cell.length_c   1.000
_cell.angle_alpha   90.00
_cell.angle_beta   90.00
_cell.angle_gamma   90.00
#
_symmetry.space_group_name_H-M   'P 1'
#
loop_
_entity.id
_entity.type
_entity.pdbx_description
1 polymer ?
#
loop_
_entity_poly.entity_id
_entity_poly.type
_entity_poly.pdbx_seq_one_letter_code
_entity_poly.pdbx_strand_id
1 'polypeptide(L)'
;MCGRGLRKYIVSNLANVEKLREEVPAALKCAPKPAKLVLDCIGSDHENAMEDAVKKEAEQVAIAWRKRLISEGGVRNSGEIDAKGLLLLIGGFGIPRLFSDEDVFDLVNLSKSRQFAGFGSKIAASCY
;
A
#
# COMPACT_ATOMS: atom_id res chain seq x y z
N MET A 1 11.62 11.39 -19.72
CA MET A 1 11.07 10.01 -19.68
C MET A 1 11.01 9.56 -18.22
N CYS A 2 9.94 8.89 -17.80
CA CYS A 2 9.81 8.27 -16.47
C CYS A 2 10.10 6.77 -16.57
N GLY A 3 10.56 6.13 -15.48
CA GLY A 3 10.86 4.69 -15.46
C GLY A 3 9.70 3.81 -15.94
N ARG A 4 8.47 4.15 -15.55
CA ARG A 4 7.21 3.51 -15.99
C ARG A 4 7.01 3.52 -17.51
N GLY A 5 7.27 4.66 -18.14
CA GLY A 5 7.11 4.82 -19.59
C GLY A 5 8.10 3.94 -20.37
N LEU A 6 9.36 3.89 -19.92
CA LEU A 6 10.37 3.03 -20.51
C LEU A 6 10.06 1.54 -20.28
N ARG A 7 9.58 1.15 -19.09
CA ARG A 7 9.17 -0.23 -18.79
C ARG A 7 8.02 -0.68 -19.70
N LYS A 8 6.97 0.13 -19.84
CA LYS A 8 5.83 -0.16 -20.72
C LYS A 8 6.26 -0.28 -22.18
N TYR A 9 7.14 0.61 -22.64
CA TYR A 9 7.71 0.56 -23.98
C TYR A 9 8.46 -0.75 -24.24
N ILE A 10 9.34 -1.16 -23.33
CA ILE A 10 10.10 -2.41 -23.43
C ILE A 10 9.14 -3.59 -23.50
N VAL A 11 8.17 -3.70 -22.57
CA VAL A 11 7.19 -4.79 -22.52
C VAL A 11 6.38 -4.88 -23.82
N SER A 12 5.92 -3.76 -24.37
CA SER A 12 5.13 -3.74 -25.61
C SER A 12 5.94 -4.06 -26.89
N ASN A 13 7.28 -4.04 -26.82
CA ASN A 13 8.16 -4.31 -27.96
C ASN A 13 9.05 -5.56 -27.75
N LEU A 14 8.77 -6.39 -26.74
CA LEU A 14 9.54 -7.63 -26.47
C LEU A 14 9.59 -8.61 -27.64
N ALA A 15 8.58 -8.58 -28.52
CA ALA A 15 8.56 -9.38 -29.74
C ALA A 15 9.62 -8.95 -30.78
N ASN A 16 10.19 -7.75 -30.64
CA ASN A 16 11.23 -7.22 -31.54
C ASN A 16 12.45 -6.77 -30.71
N VAL A 17 13.23 -7.76 -30.28
CA VAL A 17 14.42 -7.54 -29.43
C VAL A 17 15.50 -6.72 -30.14
N GLU A 18 15.64 -6.86 -31.46
CA GLU A 18 16.65 -6.11 -32.23
C GLU A 18 16.35 -4.60 -32.21
N LYS A 19 15.10 -4.20 -32.41
CA LYS A 19 14.66 -2.81 -32.26
C LYS A 19 14.97 -2.25 -30.86
N LEU A 20 14.73 -3.05 -29.82
CA LEU A 20 15.04 -2.65 -28.45
C LEU A 20 16.53 -2.44 -28.22
N ARG A 21 17.40 -3.29 -28.81
CA ARG A 21 18.86 -3.18 -28.70
C ARG A 21 19.40 -1.90 -29.34
N GLU A 22 18.76 -1.40 -30.38
CA GLU A 22 19.16 -0.15 -31.03
C GLU A 22 18.61 1.07 -30.30
N GLU A 23 17.32 1.10 -30.01
CA GLU A 23 16.63 2.30 -29.55
C GLU A 23 16.80 2.57 -28.05
N VAL A 24 16.81 1.53 -27.21
CA VAL A 24 16.87 1.72 -25.75
C VAL A 24 18.20 2.34 -25.31
N PRO A 25 19.38 1.85 -25.75
CA PRO A 25 20.66 2.48 -25.40
C PRO A 25 20.79 3.89 -25.99
N ALA A 26 20.28 4.12 -27.20
CA ALA A 26 20.29 5.44 -27.81
C ALA A 26 19.45 6.45 -27.00
N ALA A 27 18.24 6.07 -26.61
CA ALA A 27 17.36 6.89 -25.78
C ALA A 27 17.93 7.14 -24.37
N LEU A 28 18.60 6.15 -23.77
CA LEU A 28 19.24 6.29 -22.47
C LEU A 28 20.42 7.27 -22.51
N LYS A 29 21.25 7.26 -23.57
CA LYS A 29 22.37 8.22 -23.72
C LYS A 29 21.90 9.68 -23.76
N CYS A 30 20.71 9.93 -24.31
CA CYS A 30 20.11 11.25 -24.38
C CYS A 30 19.37 11.67 -23.10
N ALA A 31 19.23 10.77 -22.12
CA ALA A 31 18.54 11.06 -20.87
C ALA A 31 19.42 11.94 -19.94
N PRO A 32 18.87 12.98 -19.29
CA PRO A 32 19.62 13.79 -18.34
C PRO A 32 20.16 13.03 -17.11
N LYS A 33 19.52 11.91 -16.76
CA LYS A 33 19.88 11.05 -15.61
C LYS A 33 19.64 9.57 -15.94
N PRO A 34 20.48 8.94 -16.78
CA PRO A 34 20.23 7.59 -17.29
C PRO A 34 20.25 6.54 -16.18
N ALA A 35 21.19 6.63 -15.24
CA ALA A 35 21.29 5.69 -14.12
C ALA A 35 20.05 5.74 -13.21
N LYS A 36 19.53 6.94 -12.91
CA LYS A 36 18.28 7.10 -12.15
C LYS A 36 17.09 6.54 -12.92
N LEU A 37 17.04 6.75 -14.24
CA LEU A 37 15.94 6.25 -15.06
C LEU A 37 15.94 4.72 -15.14
N VAL A 38 17.12 4.10 -15.27
CA VAL A 38 17.28 2.64 -15.20
C VAL A 38 16.91 2.13 -13.80
N LEU A 39 17.32 2.83 -12.75
CA LEU A 39 16.92 2.50 -11.38
C LEU A 39 15.39 2.61 -11.20
N ASP A 40 14.74 3.65 -11.71
CA ASP A 40 13.29 3.83 -11.69
C ASP A 40 12.56 2.81 -12.60
N CYS A 41 13.24 2.20 -13.57
CA CYS A 41 12.70 1.10 -14.39
C CYS A 41 12.79 -0.26 -13.68
N ILE A 42 13.85 -0.47 -12.91
CA ILE A 42 14.12 -1.70 -12.15
C ILE A 42 13.39 -1.65 -10.79
N GLY A 43 13.29 -0.46 -10.20
CA GLY A 43 12.73 -0.15 -8.90
C GLY A 43 11.21 -0.04 -8.92
N SER A 44 10.57 -1.07 -8.36
CA SER A 44 9.31 -1.04 -7.61
C SER A 44 8.13 -0.26 -8.19
N ASP A 45 7.64 -0.63 -9.37
CA ASP A 45 6.25 -0.32 -9.74
C ASP A 45 5.39 -1.58 -9.93
N HIS A 46 5.93 -2.79 -9.66
CA HIS A 46 5.21 -4.04 -9.90
C HIS A 46 5.68 -5.21 -9.02
N GLU A 47 5.41 -5.12 -7.72
CA GLU A 47 5.07 -6.26 -6.85
C GLU A 47 4.06 -5.64 -5.88
N ASN A 48 2.75 -5.61 -6.13
CA ASN A 48 1.89 -6.66 -6.61
C ASN A 48 0.57 -5.98 -7.01
N ALA A 49 0.20 -5.94 -8.29
CA ALA A 49 -1.11 -5.39 -8.68
C ALA A 49 -2.28 -6.11 -7.97
N MET A 50 -2.05 -7.38 -7.60
CA MET A 50 -2.94 -8.15 -6.73
C MET A 50 -2.96 -7.58 -5.29
N GLU A 51 -1.81 -7.21 -4.72
CA GLU A 51 -1.76 -6.60 -3.39
C GLU A 51 -2.35 -5.20 -3.39
N ASP A 52 -2.19 -4.42 -4.45
CA ASP A 52 -2.86 -3.12 -4.61
C ASP A 52 -4.38 -3.30 -4.68
N ALA A 53 -4.86 -4.34 -5.37
CA ALA A 53 -6.27 -4.69 -5.39
C ALA A 53 -6.76 -5.12 -3.99
N VAL A 54 -6.01 -5.97 -3.30
CA VAL A 54 -6.33 -6.42 -1.92
C VAL A 54 -6.30 -5.23 -0.95
N LYS A 55 -5.34 -4.31 -1.05
CA LYS A 55 -5.28 -3.09 -0.22
C LYS A 55 -6.51 -2.21 -0.46
N LYS A 56 -6.91 -2.02 -1.71
CA LYS A 56 -8.14 -1.26 -2.05
C LYS A 56 -9.39 -1.94 -1.51
N GLU A 57 -9.47 -3.26 -1.61
CA GLU A 57 -10.60 -4.02 -1.05
C GLU A 57 -10.65 -3.91 0.48
N ALA A 58 -9.51 -4.10 1.15
CA ALA A 58 -9.38 -3.94 2.60
C ALA A 58 -9.78 -2.52 3.04
N GLU A 59 -9.40 -1.49 2.29
CA GLU A 59 -9.84 -0.11 2.53
C GLU A 59 -11.36 0.03 2.44
N GLN A 60 -12.01 -0.52 1.40
CA GLN A 60 -13.47 -0.48 1.28
C GLN A 60 -14.17 -1.23 2.41
N VAL A 61 -13.66 -2.40 2.80
CA VAL A 61 -14.17 -3.18 3.93
C VAL A 61 -14.05 -2.39 5.23
N ALA A 62 -12.90 -1.76 5.49
CA ALA A 62 -12.69 -0.94 6.68
C ALA A 62 -13.64 0.27 6.71
N ILE A 63 -13.85 0.94 5.57
CA ILE A 63 -14.79 2.07 5.45
C ILE A 63 -16.23 1.61 5.70
N ALA A 64 -16.66 0.50 5.10
CA ALA A 64 -17.99 -0.05 5.29
C ALA A 64 -18.22 -0.46 6.75
N TRP A 65 -17.22 -1.08 7.38
CA TRP A 65 -17.27 -1.47 8.79
C TRP A 65 -17.39 -0.24 9.70
N ARG A 66 -16.55 0.79 9.50
CA ARG A 66 -16.66 2.06 10.23
C ARG A 66 -18.04 2.68 10.09
N LYS A 67 -18.60 2.72 8.88
CA LYS A 67 -19.96 3.24 8.62
C LYS A 67 -21.01 2.46 9.42
N ARG A 68 -20.90 1.13 9.48
CA ARG A 68 -21.77 0.29 10.31
C ARG A 68 -21.64 0.66 11.79
N LEU A 69 -20.43 0.76 12.33
CA LEU A 69 -20.24 1.15 13.74
C LEU A 69 -20.81 2.54 14.04
N ILE A 70 -20.67 3.49 13.12
CA ILE A 70 -21.29 4.82 13.25
C ILE A 70 -22.82 4.69 13.33
N SER A 71 -23.43 3.85 12.51
CA SER A 71 -24.89 3.62 12.56
C SER A 71 -25.36 2.90 13.82
N GLU A 72 -24.50 2.10 14.46
CA GLU A 72 -24.77 1.36 15.70
C GLU A 72 -24.51 2.20 16.97
N GLY A 73 -24.13 3.47 16.83
CA GLY A 73 -23.91 4.39 17.95
C GLY A 73 -22.51 4.98 18.04
N GLY A 74 -21.63 4.74 17.06
CA GLY A 74 -20.27 5.29 17.00
C GLY A 74 -19.19 4.27 17.36
N VAL A 75 -17.96 4.54 16.90
CA VAL A 75 -16.80 3.64 17.11
C VAL A 75 -16.51 3.42 18.59
N ARG A 76 -16.60 4.48 19.41
CA ARG A 76 -16.46 4.42 20.89
C ARG A 76 -17.40 3.44 21.60
N ASN A 77 -18.53 3.10 20.97
CA ASN A 77 -19.57 2.25 21.54
C ASN A 77 -19.52 0.82 20.94
N SER A 78 -18.53 0.53 20.09
CA SER A 78 -18.37 -0.79 19.49
C SER A 78 -17.91 -1.84 20.51
N GLY A 79 -18.28 -3.10 20.25
CA GLY A 79 -17.85 -4.23 21.09
C GLY A 79 -16.36 -4.54 20.91
N GLU A 80 -15.78 -5.27 21.87
CA GLU A 80 -14.35 -5.63 21.85
C GLU A 80 -13.93 -6.39 20.58
N ILE A 81 -14.82 -7.25 20.04
CA ILE A 81 -14.56 -8.02 18.82
C ILE A 81 -14.50 -7.10 17.60
N ASP A 82 -15.45 -6.15 17.50
CA ASP A 82 -15.47 -5.17 16.43
C ASP A 82 -14.24 -4.27 16.47
N ALA A 83 -13.89 -3.77 17.67
CA ALA A 83 -12.72 -2.93 17.85
C ALA A 83 -11.43 -3.64 17.46
N LYS A 84 -11.22 -4.88 17.94
CA LYS A 84 -10.05 -5.69 17.60
C LYS A 84 -9.99 -6.02 16.11
N GLY A 85 -11.10 -6.46 15.54
CA GLY A 85 -11.17 -6.86 14.14
C GLY A 85 -10.87 -5.70 13.20
N LEU A 86 -11.48 -4.53 13.46
CA LEU A 86 -11.25 -3.35 12.65
C LEU A 86 -9.84 -2.79 12.85
N LEU A 87 -9.31 -2.78 14.08
CA LEU A 87 -7.92 -2.38 14.36
C LEU A 87 -6.89 -3.26 13.64
N LEU A 88 -7.11 -4.58 13.61
CA LEU A 88 -6.23 -5.51 12.89
C LEU A 88 -6.28 -5.29 11.37
N LEU A 89 -7.47 -5.04 10.82
CA LEU A 89 -7.64 -4.76 9.39
C LEU A 89 -6.88 -3.49 8.98
N ILE A 90 -7.10 -2.38 9.68
CA ILE A 90 -6.42 -1.11 9.34
C ILE A 90 -4.93 -1.13 9.72
N GLY A 91 -4.54 -1.89 10.74
CA GLY A 91 -3.14 -2.09 11.11
C GLY A 91 -2.36 -2.93 10.10
N GLY A 92 -3.02 -3.88 9.43
CA GLY A 92 -2.41 -4.75 8.43
C GLY A 92 -2.34 -4.14 7.02
N PHE A 93 -3.34 -3.35 6.62
CA PHE A 93 -3.45 -2.82 5.25
C PHE A 93 -3.28 -1.30 5.13
N GLY A 94 -3.18 -0.59 6.26
CA GLY A 94 -3.07 0.86 6.31
C GLY A 94 -4.38 1.52 6.75
N ILE A 95 -4.25 2.70 7.37
CA ILE A 95 -5.39 3.44 7.94
C ILE A 95 -6.03 4.30 6.85
N PRO A 96 -7.33 4.08 6.50
CA PRO A 96 -8.02 4.90 5.51
C PRO A 96 -8.19 6.35 5.99
N ARG A 97 -8.15 7.32 5.07
CA ARG A 97 -8.31 8.76 5.39
C ARG A 97 -9.65 9.12 6.02
N LEU A 98 -10.64 8.25 5.91
CA LEU A 98 -11.95 8.45 6.52
C LEU A 98 -11.96 8.16 8.03
N PHE A 99 -10.90 7.57 8.59
CA PHE A 99 -10.76 7.36 10.03
C PHE A 99 -10.16 8.61 10.66
N SER A 100 -10.82 9.15 11.68
CA SER A 100 -10.26 10.22 12.51
C SER A 100 -9.29 9.64 13.55
N ASP A 101 -8.47 10.52 14.14
CA ASP A 101 -7.61 10.13 15.26
C ASP A 101 -8.42 9.59 16.44
N GLU A 102 -9.62 10.13 16.68
CA GLU A 102 -10.57 9.65 17.68
C GLU A 102 -11.01 8.21 17.39
N ASP A 103 -11.35 7.88 16.13
CA ASP A 103 -11.74 6.52 15.76
C ASP A 103 -10.62 5.53 16.06
N VAL A 104 -9.37 5.87 15.70
CA VAL A 104 -8.21 5.00 15.92
C VAL A 104 -7.93 4.86 17.43
N PHE A 105 -8.02 5.96 18.18
CA PHE A 105 -7.85 5.96 19.63
C PHE A 105 -8.88 5.05 20.32
N ASP A 106 -10.16 5.20 19.95
CA ASP A 106 -11.26 4.39 20.48
C ASP A 106 -11.05 2.91 20.18
N LEU A 107 -10.66 2.57 18.94
CA LEU A 107 -10.36 1.18 18.56
C LEU A 107 -9.22 0.60 19.41
N VAL A 108 -8.14 1.33 19.63
CA VAL A 108 -7.01 0.88 20.45
C VAL A 108 -7.44 0.66 21.91
N ASN A 109 -8.21 1.60 22.46
CA ASN A 109 -8.67 1.54 23.85
C ASN A 109 -9.66 0.38 24.08
N LEU A 110 -10.64 0.23 23.18
CA LEU A 110 -11.67 -0.82 23.24
C LEU A 110 -11.11 -2.21 22.96
N SER A 111 -10.01 -2.31 22.20
CA SER A 111 -9.35 -3.58 21.90
C SER A 111 -8.72 -4.26 23.13
N LYS A 112 -8.69 -3.63 24.31
CA LYS A 112 -8.09 -4.15 25.55
C LYS A 112 -6.72 -4.81 25.30
N SER A 113 -5.90 -4.13 24.50
CA SER A 113 -4.65 -4.63 23.94
C SER A 113 -3.52 -4.68 24.98
N ARG A 114 -3.65 -5.53 26.00
CA ARG A 114 -2.52 -5.92 26.86
C ARG A 114 -1.61 -6.97 26.18
N GLN A 115 -1.95 -7.41 24.97
CA GLN A 115 -1.28 -8.51 24.24
C GLN A 115 -0.54 -8.07 22.96
N PHE A 116 -0.56 -6.79 22.58
CA PHE A 116 0.13 -6.28 21.37
C PHE A 116 1.49 -5.62 21.65
N ALA A 117 2.00 -5.70 22.88
CA ALA A 117 3.33 -5.18 23.25
C ALA A 117 4.49 -5.84 22.47
N GLY A 118 4.25 -6.93 21.72
CA GLY A 118 5.25 -7.64 20.92
C GLY A 118 5.19 -7.41 19.40
N PHE A 119 4.17 -6.73 18.86
CA PHE A 119 4.04 -6.54 17.40
C PHE A 119 4.80 -5.29 16.90
N GLY A 120 4.88 -4.24 17.74
CA GLY A 120 5.59 -3.00 17.40
C GLY A 120 7.08 -3.18 17.13
N SER A 121 7.73 -4.16 17.77
CA SER A 121 9.15 -4.44 17.59
C SER A 121 9.49 -5.18 16.28
N LYS A 122 8.51 -5.81 15.61
CA LYS A 122 8.73 -6.44 14.29
C LYS A 122 8.43 -5.51 13.12
N ILE A 123 7.46 -4.60 13.26
CA ILE A 123 7.12 -3.65 12.18
C ILE A 123 8.20 -2.55 12.07
N ALA A 124 8.78 -2.10 13.19
CA ALA A 124 9.89 -1.14 13.17
C ALA A 124 11.18 -1.68 12.53
N ALA A 125 11.36 -3.01 12.47
CA ALA A 125 12.53 -3.63 11.87
C ALA A 125 12.43 -3.79 10.34
N SER A 126 11.25 -3.54 9.75
CA SER A 126 11.03 -3.61 8.29
C SER A 126 10.97 -2.23 7.63
N CYS A 127 11.22 -1.16 8.40
CA CYS A 127 11.24 0.22 7.92
C CYS A 127 12.65 0.87 8.00
N TYR A 128 13.71 0.07 8.14
CA TYR A 128 15.10 0.48 7.97
C TYR A 128 15.81 -0.45 7.00
#